data_AF-A0A0C2VDE9-F1
#
_entry.id   AF-A0A0C2VDE9-F1
#
_cell.length_a   1.000
_cell.length_b   1.000
_cell.length_c   1.000
_cell.angle_alpha   90.00
_cell.angle_beta   90.00
_cell.angle_gamma   90.00
#
_symmetry.space_group_name_H-M   'P 1'
#
loop_
_entity.id
_entity.type
_entity.pdbx_description
1 polymer ?
#
loop_
_entity_poly.entity_id
_entity_poly.type
_entity_poly.pdbx_seq_one_letter_code
_entity_poly.pdbx_strand_id
1 'polypeptide(L)' 'MLLRQAVNQSNELMAQSFRQELLAAGITENKKGRRIQELDFYELRNMVAINALKK' A
#
# COMPACT_ATOMS: atom_id res chain seq x y z
N MET A 1 -3.43 5.99 25.58
CA MET A 1 -2.85 6.13 24.22
C MET A 1 -2.89 4.81 23.43
N LEU A 2 -3.90 3.95 23.64
CA LEU A 2 -3.96 2.59 23.06
C LEU A 2 -4.52 2.58 21.63
N LEU A 3 -5.47 3.48 21.34
CA LEU A 3 -6.11 3.56 20.02
C LEU A 3 -5.13 3.88 18.89
N ARG A 4 -4.16 4.78 19.13
CA ARG A 4 -3.15 5.16 18.14
C ARG A 4 -2.23 3.99 17.78
N GLN A 5 -1.84 3.17 18.76
CA GLN A 5 -1.01 1.99 18.52
C GLN A 5 -1.77 0.92 17.73
N ALA A 6 -3.03 0.65 18.09
CA ALA A 6 -3.88 -0.28 17.36
C ALA A 6 -4.10 0.14 15.89
N VAL A 7 -4.32 1.44 15.66
CA VAL A 7 -4.47 1.98 14.29
C VAL A 7 -3.17 1.85 13.50
N ASN A 8 -2.01 2.12 14.09
CA ASN A 8 -0.73 1.97 13.42
C ASN A 8 -0.46 0.52 13.00
N GLN A 9 -0.69 -0.44 13.91
CA GLN A 9 -0.53 -1.87 13.61
C GLN A 9 -1.48 -2.33 12.50
N SER A 10 -2.74 -1.88 12.55
CA SER A 10 -3.72 -2.17 11.49
C SER A 10 -3.27 -1.62 10.13
N ASN A 11 -2.77 -0.37 10.10
CA ASN A 11 -2.26 0.24 8.87
C ASN A 11 -1.03 -0.51 8.32
N GLU A 12 -0.14 -1.01 9.18
CA GLU A 12 1.01 -1.81 8.77
C GLU A 12 0.59 -3.14 8.15
N LEU A 13 -0.37 -3.84 8.75
CA LEU A 13 -0.92 -5.09 8.21
C LEU A 13 -1.57 -4.86 6.84
N MET A 14 -2.38 -3.81 6.72
CA MET A 14 -3.00 -3.47 5.43
C MET A 14 -1.97 -3.05 4.39
N ALA A 15 -0.93 -2.30 4.77
CA ALA A 15 0.16 -1.93 3.86
C ALA A 15 0.87 -3.15 3.29
N GLN A 16 1.08 -4.20 4.10
CA GLN A 16 1.63 -5.47 3.61
C GLN A 16 0.71 -6.13 2.57
N SER A 17 -0.59 -6.17 2.85
CA SER A 17 -1.59 -6.72 1.91
C SER A 17 -1.59 -5.96 0.58
N PHE A 18 -1.57 -4.62 0.61
CA PHE A 18 -1.55 -3.79 -0.60
C PHE A 18 -0.26 -3.99 -1.40
N ARG A 19 0.90 -4.16 -0.74
CA ARG A 19 2.14 -4.50 -1.46
C ARG A 19 2.00 -5.82 -2.21
N GLN A 20 1.44 -6.85 -1.58
CA GLN A 20 1.25 -8.14 -2.24
C GLN A 20 0.31 -8.03 -3.44
N GLU A 21 -0.79 -7.28 -3.31
CA GLU A 21 -1.73 -7.06 -4.42
C GLU A 21 -1.06 -6.33 -5.60
N LEU A 22 -0.29 -5.27 -5.31
CA LEU A 22 0.44 -4.52 -6.33
C LEU A 22 1.51 -5.39 -7.01
N LEU A 23 2.26 -6.20 -6.25
CA LEU A 23 3.23 -7.14 -6.82
C LEU A 23 2.56 -8.20 -7.70
N ALA A 24 1.41 -8.73 -7.26
CA ALA A 24 0.63 -9.70 -8.04
C ALA A 24 0.09 -9.09 -9.35
N ALA A 25 -0.18 -7.78 -9.36
CA ALA A 25 -0.53 -7.02 -10.55
C ALA A 25 0.68 -6.63 -11.42
N GLY A 26 1.91 -7.01 -11.03
CA GLY A 26 3.15 -6.66 -11.72
C GLY A 26 3.64 -5.24 -11.46
N ILE A 27 3.09 -4.54 -10.47
CA ILE A 27 3.44 -3.17 -10.10
C ILE A 27 4.52 -3.21 -9.00
N THR A 28 5.75 -2.86 -9.36
CA THR A 28 6.90 -2.86 -8.44
C THR A 28 7.28 -1.47 -7.94
N GLU A 29 6.86 -0.42 -8.65
CA GLU A 29 7.23 0.98 -8.39
C GLU A 29 6.04 1.92 -8.59
N ASN A 30 6.07 3.07 -7.92
CA ASN A 30 5.10 4.14 -8.16
C ASN A 30 5.50 5.00 -9.36
N LYS A 31 4.60 5.91 -9.75
CA LYS A 31 4.82 6.87 -10.85
C LYS A 31 6.02 7.81 -10.63
N LYS A 32 6.57 7.88 -9.41
CA LYS A 32 7.74 8.69 -9.06
C LYS A 32 9.04 7.86 -9.03
N GLY A 33 9.00 6.58 -9.44
CA GLY A 33 10.14 5.67 -9.42
C GLY A 33 10.53 5.14 -8.04
N ARG A 34 9.68 5.31 -7.01
CA ARG A 34 9.90 4.73 -5.68
C ARG A 34 9.35 3.32 -5.63
N ARG A 35 10.11 2.40 -5.03
CA ARG A 35 9.71 0.99 -4.87
C ARG A 35 8.51 0.87 -3.94
N ILE A 36 7.56 0.00 -4.25
CA ILE A 36 6.37 -0.20 -3.41
C ILE A 36 6.71 -0.65 -1.96
N GLN A 37 7.88 -1.25 -1.76
CA GLN A 37 8.37 -1.68 -0.44
C GLN A 37 8.70 -0.48 0.46
N GLU A 38 9.04 0.66 -0.13
CA GLU A 38 9.42 1.90 0.55
C GLU A 38 8.23 2.85 0.75
N LEU A 39 7.05 2.48 0.22
CA LEU A 39 5.85 3.30 0.29
C LEU A 39 5.11 3.11 1.60
N ASP A 40 4.50 4.20 2.05
CA ASP A 40 3.61 4.19 3.20
C ASP A 40 2.24 3.60 2.86
N PHE A 41 1.43 3.37 3.90
CA PHE A 41 0.08 2.83 3.77
C PHE A 41 -0.82 3.63 2.82
N TYR A 42 -0.78 4.96 2.88
CA TYR A 42 -1.67 5.82 2.09
C TYR A 42 -1.25 5.87 0.62
N GLU A 43 0.06 5.91 0.36
CA GLU A 43 0.62 5.79 -0.98
C GLU A 43 0.22 4.45 -1.63
N LEU A 44 0.35 3.35 -0.88
CA LEU A 44 -0.03 2.01 -1.35
C LEU A 44 -1.53 1.90 -1.62
N ARG A 45 -2.37 2.39 -0.70
CA ARG A 45 -3.83 2.42 -0.86
C ARG A 45 -4.23 3.17 -2.13
N ASN A 46 -3.62 4.32 -2.38
CA ASN A 46 -3.92 5.11 -3.57
C ASN A 46 -3.52 4.36 -4.86
N MET A 47 -2.37 3.68 -4.85
CA MET A 47 -1.95 2.87 -5.98
C MET A 47 -2.90 1.70 -6.25
N VAL A 48 -3.34 0.99 -5.21
CA VAL A 48 -4.33 -0.09 -5.34
C VAL A 48 -5.64 0.44 -5.90
N ALA A 49 -6.14 1.57 -5.38
CA ALA A 49 -7.38 2.18 -5.88
C ALA A 49 -7.27 2.59 -7.36
N ILE A 50 -6.16 3.21 -7.76
CA ILE A 50 -5.91 3.55 -9.17
C ILE A 50 -5.81 2.30 -10.03
N ASN A 51 -5.20 1.22 -9.53
CA ASN A 51 -5.10 -0.05 -10.24
C ASN A 51 -6.47 -0.72 -10.41
N ALA A 52 -7.32 -0.69 -9.37
CA ALA A 52 -8.67 -1.23 -9.41
C ALA A 52 -9.56 -0.51 -10.43
N LEU A 53 -9.40 0.81 -10.59
CA LEU A 53 -10.12 1.62 -11.59
C LEU A 53 -9.69 1.36 -13.04
N LYS A 54 -8.56 0.67 -13.27
CA LYS A 54 -8.09 0.34 -14.62
C LYS A 54 -8.64 -0.98 -15.17
N LYS A 55 -9.27 -1.80 -14.32
CA LYS A 55 -9.98 -3.01 -14.73
C LYS A 55 -11.38 -2.64 -15.22
#